data_AF-A0A9Q9EF76-F1
#
_entry.id   AF-A0A9Q9EF76-F1
#
_cell.length_a   1.000
_cell.length_b   1.000
_cell.length_c   1.000
_cell.angle_alpha   90.00
_cell.angle_beta   90.00
_cell.angle_gamma   90.00
#
_symmetry.space_group_name_H-M   'P 1'
#
loop_
_entity.id
_entity.type
_entity.pdbx_description
1 polymer ?
#
loop_
_entity_poly.entity_id
_entity_poly.type
_entity_poly.pdbx_seq_one_letter_code
_entity_poly.pdbx_strand_id
1 'polypeptide(L)'
;MRASFSFIAASALALVSTVAGQGWRQRALYGDQCPYDGWQHCQNQGAWGCVQLEGPYCVDQTRECDAACGWTPYAYQKDRSDDRTCVCSQEDASQPQGGPAPGPVLYGDQCPYDGWQHCKNQGAWGCVQLEGPNCVDQTKQCDAACGFSGYSYQKDR
;
A
#
# COMPACT_ATOMS: atom_id res chain seq x y z
N MET A 1 -64.35 22.53 48.42
CA MET A 1 -63.59 21.38 47.89
C MET A 1 -62.34 21.94 47.22
N ARG A 2 -61.14 21.69 47.77
CA ARG A 2 -59.85 22.13 47.20
C ARG A 2 -59.20 20.92 46.56
N ALA A 3 -58.97 20.96 45.25
CA ALA A 3 -58.23 19.94 44.52
C ALA A 3 -56.76 20.36 44.44
N SER A 4 -55.90 19.61 45.12
CA SER A 4 -54.45 19.76 45.05
C SER A 4 -53.92 18.93 43.88
N PHE A 5 -53.33 19.58 42.88
CA PHE A 5 -52.64 18.91 41.78
C PHE A 5 -51.16 18.74 42.15
N SER A 6 -50.72 17.49 42.27
CA SER A 6 -49.31 17.14 42.46
C SER A 6 -48.62 17.04 41.09
N PHE A 7 -47.55 17.82 40.89
CA PHE A 7 -46.67 17.68 39.74
C PHE A 7 -45.61 16.60 40.04
N ILE A 8 -45.58 15.54 39.24
CA ILE A 8 -44.52 14.53 39.26
C ILE A 8 -43.41 15.01 38.33
N ALA A 9 -42.28 15.43 38.90
CA ALA A 9 -41.07 15.72 38.15
C ALA A 9 -40.36 14.41 37.81
N ALA A 10 -40.39 14.00 36.54
CA ALA A 10 -39.61 12.86 36.05
C ALA A 10 -38.16 13.30 35.80
N SER A 11 -37.25 12.92 36.69
CA SER A 11 -35.82 13.10 36.51
C SER A 11 -35.32 12.13 35.43
N ALA A 12 -35.00 12.66 34.24
CA ALA A 12 -34.31 11.91 33.21
C ALA A 12 -32.85 11.66 33.65
N LEU A 13 -32.54 10.42 34.00
CA LEU A 13 -31.16 9.96 34.18
C LEU A 13 -30.50 9.86 32.80
N ALA A 14 -29.68 10.86 32.46
CA ALA A 14 -28.78 10.75 31.32
C ALA A 14 -27.67 9.75 31.66
N LEU A 15 -27.74 8.55 31.08
CA LEU A 15 -26.63 7.60 31.07
C LEU A 15 -25.53 8.17 30.18
N VAL A 16 -24.63 8.97 30.76
CA VAL A 16 -23.34 9.28 30.16
C VAL A 16 -22.56 7.97 30.15
N SER A 17 -22.56 7.32 28.98
CA SER A 17 -21.64 6.22 28.69
C SER A 17 -20.26 6.83 28.51
N THR A 18 -19.51 6.97 29.60
CA THR A 18 -18.06 7.16 29.51
C THR A 18 -17.48 5.89 28.91
N VAL A 19 -17.25 5.91 27.60
CA VAL A 19 -16.39 4.93 26.95
C VAL A 19 -15.00 5.19 27.53
N ALA A 20 -14.62 4.42 28.55
CA ALA A 20 -13.27 4.42 29.06
C ALA A 20 -12.37 4.05 27.89
N GLY A 21 -11.55 5.01 27.44
CA GLY A 21 -10.52 4.82 26.43
C GLY A 21 -9.55 3.76 26.93
N GLN A 22 -9.80 2.51 26.53
CA GLN A 22 -8.80 1.46 26.60
C GLN A 22 -7.69 1.87 25.65
N GLY A 23 -6.49 2.09 26.23
CA GLY A 23 -5.36 2.68 25.55
C GLY A 23 -5.08 2.04 24.19
N TRP A 24 -4.69 2.91 23.26
CA TRP A 24 -4.23 2.69 21.89
C TRP A 24 -3.05 1.69 21.76
N ARG A 25 -3.15 0.50 22.33
CA ARG A 25 -2.32 -0.62 21.92
C ARG A 25 -2.89 -1.11 20.60
N GLN A 26 -2.54 -0.41 19.52
CA GLN A 26 -2.76 -0.88 18.16
C GLN A 26 -2.25 -2.33 18.11
N ARG A 27 -3.15 -3.26 17.82
CA ARG A 27 -2.76 -4.66 17.65
C ARG A 27 -1.98 -4.73 16.35
N ALA A 28 -0.78 -5.26 16.40
CA ALA A 28 0.05 -5.52 15.24
C ALA A 28 -0.14 -6.97 14.80
N LEU A 29 -0.39 -7.18 13.51
CA LEU A 29 -0.32 -8.48 12.85
C LEU A 29 1.01 -8.58 12.12
N TYR A 30 1.65 -9.74 12.16
CA TYR A 30 2.91 -9.98 11.47
C TYR A 30 2.69 -11.02 10.37
N GLY A 31 3.15 -10.72 9.17
CA GLY A 31 3.11 -11.62 8.02
C GLY A 31 4.29 -11.40 7.09
N ASP A 32 4.38 -12.29 6.10
CA ASP A 32 5.43 -12.26 5.06
C ASP A 32 4.92 -11.57 3.78
N GLN A 33 5.77 -11.40 2.78
CA GLN A 33 5.31 -10.97 1.45
C GLN A 33 4.30 -11.97 0.86
N CYS A 34 3.34 -11.49 0.07
CA CYS A 34 2.46 -12.38 -0.69
C CYS A 34 3.18 -13.07 -1.86
N PRO A 35 2.77 -14.29 -2.24
CA PRO A 35 3.11 -14.85 -3.55
C PRO A 35 2.71 -13.91 -4.69
N TYR A 36 3.34 -14.08 -5.86
CA TYR A 36 3.14 -13.21 -7.03
C TYR A 36 1.66 -12.96 -7.37
N ASP A 37 0.82 -14.00 -7.39
CA ASP A 37 -0.60 -13.86 -7.73
C ASP A 37 -1.36 -12.98 -6.74
N GLY A 38 -1.11 -13.16 -5.43
CA GLY A 38 -1.72 -12.35 -4.37
C GLY A 38 -1.24 -10.91 -4.40
N TRP A 39 0.06 -10.71 -4.63
CA TRP A 39 0.64 -9.38 -4.80
C TRP A 39 0.09 -8.67 -6.04
N GLN A 40 0.03 -9.34 -7.20
CA GLN A 40 -0.47 -8.78 -8.45
C GLN A 40 -1.95 -8.40 -8.33
N HIS A 41 -2.74 -9.22 -7.62
CA HIS A 41 -4.13 -8.90 -7.30
C HIS A 41 -4.26 -7.59 -6.50
N CYS A 42 -3.38 -7.34 -5.55
CA CYS A 42 -3.38 -6.09 -4.76
C CYS A 42 -2.90 -4.88 -5.57
N GLN A 43 -1.85 -5.05 -6.40
CA GLN A 43 -1.39 -4.00 -7.30
C GLN A 43 -2.48 -3.57 -8.30
N ASN A 44 -3.22 -4.53 -8.86
CA ASN A 44 -4.35 -4.26 -9.76
C ASN A 44 -5.51 -3.52 -9.08
N GLN A 45 -5.59 -3.60 -7.75
CA GLN A 45 -6.53 -2.82 -6.96
C GLN A 45 -5.99 -1.44 -6.59
N GLY A 46 -4.72 -1.14 -6.86
CA GLY A 46 -4.08 0.13 -6.55
C GLY A 46 -3.56 0.25 -5.12
N ALA A 47 -3.49 -0.85 -4.36
CA ALA A 47 -2.85 -0.90 -3.06
C ALA A 47 -1.32 -0.78 -3.20
N TRP A 48 -0.63 -0.32 -2.15
CA TRP A 48 0.84 -0.26 -2.14
C TRP A 48 1.49 -1.64 -2.31
N GLY A 49 0.96 -2.66 -1.63
CA GLY A 49 1.59 -3.96 -1.56
C GLY A 49 0.68 -5.06 -1.04
N CYS A 50 1.27 -6.21 -0.73
CA CYS A 50 0.56 -7.37 -0.20
C CYS A 50 1.35 -8.09 0.90
N VAL A 51 0.68 -8.35 2.01
CA VAL A 51 1.21 -9.17 3.13
C VAL A 51 0.39 -10.45 3.26
N GLN A 52 1.06 -11.58 3.36
CA GLN A 52 0.48 -12.89 3.54
C GLN A 52 0.21 -13.14 5.03
N LEU A 53 -1.07 -13.24 5.38
CA LEU A 53 -1.55 -13.68 6.70
C LEU A 53 -2.39 -14.96 6.49
N GLU A 54 -3.65 -14.98 6.92
CA GLU A 54 -4.62 -16.04 6.58
C GLU A 54 -5.02 -16.04 5.09
N GLY A 55 -4.65 -14.99 4.37
CA GLY A 55 -4.83 -14.78 2.93
C GLY A 55 -4.01 -13.57 2.47
N PRO A 56 -4.09 -13.19 1.18
CA PRO A 56 -3.43 -11.98 0.69
C PRO A 56 -4.13 -10.74 1.25
N TYR A 57 -3.42 -9.97 2.07
CA TYR A 57 -3.89 -8.69 2.58
C TYR A 57 -3.27 -7.58 1.75
N CYS A 58 -4.10 -6.88 0.98
CA CYS A 58 -3.68 -5.66 0.31
C CYS A 58 -3.46 -4.58 1.35
N VAL A 59 -2.32 -3.91 1.28
CA VAL A 59 -1.89 -2.97 2.32
C VAL A 59 -1.37 -1.68 1.70
N ASP A 60 -1.49 -0.59 2.47
CA ASP A 60 -0.90 0.71 2.20
C ASP A 60 0.12 1.10 3.25
N GLN A 61 1.21 1.73 2.82
CA GLN A 61 2.25 2.20 3.74
C GLN A 61 1.70 3.34 4.62
N THR A 62 1.87 3.22 5.93
CA THR A 62 1.45 4.25 6.88
C THR A 62 2.45 4.40 8.00
N ARG A 63 2.80 5.65 8.32
CA ARG A 63 3.68 5.98 9.46
C ARG A 63 2.99 5.79 10.81
N GLU A 64 1.66 5.74 10.82
CA GLU A 64 0.87 5.57 12.04
C GLU A 64 1.11 4.22 12.72
N CYS A 65 1.64 3.25 11.98
CA CYS A 65 1.92 1.90 12.46
C CYS A 65 3.38 1.65 12.82
N ASP A 66 4.29 2.61 12.57
CA ASP A 66 5.73 2.44 12.84
C ASP A 66 5.98 2.07 14.30
N ALA A 67 5.34 2.80 15.23
CA ALA A 67 5.48 2.54 16.67
C ALA A 67 4.90 1.18 17.08
N ALA A 68 3.77 0.77 16.48
CA ALA A 68 3.14 -0.52 16.75
C ALA A 68 3.98 -1.70 16.23
N CYS A 69 4.70 -1.50 15.13
CA CYS A 69 5.62 -2.47 14.54
C CYS A 69 7.02 -2.46 15.19
N GLY A 70 7.32 -1.52 16.09
CA GLY A 70 8.63 -1.44 16.75
C GLY A 70 9.71 -0.74 15.92
N TRP A 71 9.31 0.22 15.07
CA TRP A 71 10.17 1.14 14.30
C TRP A 71 11.18 0.52 13.33
N THR A 72 11.16 -0.81 13.19
CA THR A 72 12.21 -1.58 12.52
C THR A 72 11.71 -2.55 11.45
N PRO A 73 10.44 -2.99 11.44
CA PRO A 73 9.83 -3.59 10.25
C PRO A 73 9.13 -2.56 9.38
N TYR A 74 8.81 -2.95 8.16
CA TYR A 74 7.87 -2.21 7.33
C TYR A 74 6.47 -2.25 7.95
N ALA A 75 5.83 -1.09 8.03
CA ALA A 75 4.54 -0.93 8.69
C ALA A 75 3.47 -0.46 7.71
N TYR A 76 2.30 -1.10 7.80
CA TYR A 76 1.21 -0.90 6.88
C TYR A 76 -0.15 -0.91 7.59
N GLN A 77 -1.17 -0.41 6.90
CA GLN A 77 -2.58 -0.63 7.21
C GLN A 77 -3.23 -1.37 6.04
N LYS A 78 -4.34 -2.06 6.31
CA LYS A 78 -5.09 -2.74 5.25
C LYS A 78 -5.69 -1.70 4.29
N ASP A 79 -5.45 -1.87 2.99
CA ASP A 79 -6.00 -1.00 1.95
C ASP A 79 -7.53 -0.98 2.02
N ARG A 80 -8.13 0.21 1.88
CA ARG A 80 -9.59 0.44 1.88
C ARG A 80 -10.35 -0.23 3.01
N SER A 81 -9.74 -0.35 4.20
CA SER A 81 -10.40 -0.89 5.37
C SER A 81 -10.57 0.16 6.47
N ASP A 82 -11.73 0.15 7.12
CA ASP A 82 -11.94 0.93 8.36
C ASP A 82 -11.19 0.30 9.56
N ASP A 83 -10.64 -0.90 9.39
CA ASP A 83 -9.82 -1.57 10.38
C ASP A 83 -8.44 -0.89 10.48
N ARG A 84 -8.19 -0.25 11.63
CA ARG A 84 -6.94 0.43 11.97
C ARG A 84 -5.87 -0.51 12.55
N THR A 85 -6.06 -1.82 12.44
CA THR A 85 -5.06 -2.82 12.83
C THR A 85 -3.81 -2.63 11.99
N CYS A 86 -2.65 -2.60 12.66
CA CYS A 86 -1.38 -2.45 11.98
C CYS A 86 -0.91 -3.79 11.44
N VAL A 87 -0.39 -3.80 10.23
CA VAL A 87 0.22 -4.97 9.59
C VAL A 87 1.71 -4.69 9.46
N CYS A 88 2.52 -5.56 10.03
CA CYS A 88 3.96 -5.47 10.06
C CYS A 88 4.55 -6.58 9.20
N SER A 89 5.61 -6.27 8.46
CA SER A 89 6.37 -7.24 7.66
C SER A 89 7.85 -6.97 7.82
N GLN A 90 8.66 -8.04 7.84
CA GLN A 90 10.12 -7.92 7.82
C GLN A 90 10.66 -7.53 6.45
N GLU A 91 9.83 -7.67 5.41
CA GLU A 91 10.17 -7.44 4.01
C GLU A 91 9.20 -6.44 3.38
N ASP A 92 9.63 -5.74 2.33
CA ASP A 92 8.78 -4.74 1.70
C ASP A 92 7.60 -5.39 0.95
N ALA A 93 6.38 -5.17 1.43
CA ALA A 93 5.15 -5.66 0.82
C ALA A 93 4.93 -5.15 -0.62
N SER A 94 5.69 -4.14 -1.07
CA SER A 94 5.70 -3.71 -2.48
C SER A 94 6.29 -4.76 -3.43
N GLN A 95 6.93 -5.81 -2.90
CA GLN A 95 7.50 -6.90 -3.67
C GLN A 95 6.81 -8.24 -3.36
N PRO A 96 6.68 -9.14 -4.35
CA PRO A 96 6.15 -10.48 -4.14
C PRO A 96 7.22 -11.44 -3.58
N GLN A 97 6.79 -12.35 -2.71
CA GLN A 97 7.61 -13.42 -2.17
C GLN A 97 8.09 -14.33 -3.31
N GLY A 98 9.42 -14.50 -3.41
CA GLY A 98 10.01 -15.35 -4.45
C GLY A 98 9.70 -14.88 -5.88
N GLY A 99 9.34 -13.60 -6.06
CA GLY A 99 9.24 -13.01 -7.38
C GLY A 99 10.53 -13.22 -8.17
N PRO A 100 10.47 -13.21 -9.51
CA PRO A 100 11.69 -13.16 -10.30
C PRO A 100 12.54 -12.02 -9.72
N ALA A 101 13.78 -12.34 -9.33
CA ALA A 101 14.71 -11.32 -8.86
C ALA A 101 14.61 -10.16 -9.85
N PRO A 102 14.47 -8.92 -9.36
CA PRO A 102 14.37 -7.77 -10.26
C PRO A 102 15.48 -7.92 -11.28
N GLY A 103 15.10 -7.85 -12.56
CA GLY A 103 16.07 -7.90 -13.65
C GLY A 103 17.16 -6.85 -13.39
N PRO A 104 18.35 -7.00 -13.99
CA PRO A 104 19.41 -6.02 -13.80
C PRO A 104 18.86 -4.62 -14.09
N VAL A 105 19.13 -3.67 -13.18
CA VAL A 105 18.78 -2.27 -13.41
C VAL A 105 19.60 -1.79 -14.60
N LEU A 106 18.91 -1.35 -15.65
CA LEU A 106 19.53 -0.80 -16.84
C LEU A 106 19.44 0.71 -16.77
N TYR A 107 20.59 1.37 -16.95
CA TYR A 107 20.67 2.82 -17.06
C TYR A 107 20.88 3.18 -18.52
N GLY A 108 20.02 4.06 -19.03
CA GLY A 108 20.08 4.52 -20.39
C GLY A 108 19.72 6.00 -20.52
N ASP A 109 20.02 6.55 -21.68
CA ASP A 109 19.75 7.95 -22.01
C ASP A 109 18.33 8.12 -22.58
N GLN A 110 17.94 9.36 -22.82
CA GLN A 110 16.75 9.64 -23.62
C GLN A 110 16.92 9.12 -25.05
N CYS A 111 15.87 8.53 -25.60
CA CYS A 111 15.87 8.14 -27.01
C CYS A 111 15.94 9.33 -27.96
N PRO A 112 16.62 9.19 -29.11
CA PRO A 112 16.42 10.09 -30.24
C PRO A 112 14.97 10.01 -30.72
N TYR A 113 14.51 11.05 -31.40
CA TYR A 113 13.11 11.20 -31.82
C TYR A 113 12.59 9.99 -32.61
N ASP A 114 13.40 9.45 -33.53
CA ASP A 114 13.01 8.29 -34.33
C ASP A 114 12.78 7.03 -33.47
N GLY A 115 13.63 6.83 -32.45
CA GLY A 115 13.48 5.73 -31.49
C GLY A 115 12.24 5.89 -30.62
N TRP A 116 11.98 7.12 -30.15
CA TRP A 116 10.76 7.42 -29.41
C TRP A 116 9.51 7.19 -30.27
N GLN A 117 9.49 7.66 -31.52
CA GLN A 117 8.35 7.52 -32.42
C GLN A 117 8.09 6.05 -32.77
N HIS A 118 9.15 5.25 -32.96
CA HIS A 118 9.06 3.80 -33.12
C HIS A 118 8.35 3.12 -31.94
N CYS A 119 8.69 3.51 -30.70
CA CYS A 119 8.05 2.96 -29.50
C CYS A 119 6.61 3.45 -29.32
N LYS A 120 6.33 4.73 -29.60
CA LYS A 120 4.94 5.24 -29.58
C LYS A 120 4.05 4.51 -30.58
N ASN A 121 4.56 4.18 -31.76
CA ASN A 121 3.80 3.43 -32.78
C ASN A 121 3.52 1.97 -32.36
N GLN A 122 4.31 1.42 -31.43
CA GLN A 122 4.07 0.10 -30.83
C GLN A 122 3.15 0.14 -29.60
N GLY A 123 2.70 1.33 -29.19
CA GLY A 123 1.81 1.50 -28.04
C GLY A 123 2.52 1.68 -26.70
N ALA A 124 3.86 1.65 -26.67
CA ALA A 124 4.60 1.84 -25.44
C ALA A 124 4.43 3.26 -24.87
N TRP A 125 4.60 3.37 -23.55
CA TRP A 125 4.57 4.66 -22.86
C TRP A 125 5.68 5.59 -23.36
N GLY A 126 6.93 5.08 -23.41
CA GLY A 126 8.12 5.85 -23.77
C GLY A 126 9.26 5.00 -24.33
N CYS A 127 10.47 5.55 -24.28
CA CYS A 127 11.67 4.91 -24.83
C CYS A 127 12.90 5.30 -24.00
N VAL A 128 13.79 4.34 -23.77
CA VAL A 128 15.12 4.53 -23.17
C VAL A 128 16.21 4.03 -24.13
N GLN A 129 17.26 4.82 -24.33
CA GLN A 129 18.37 4.52 -25.22
C GLN A 129 19.44 3.71 -24.48
N LEU A 130 19.67 2.48 -24.94
CA LEU A 130 20.79 1.62 -24.52
C LEU A 130 21.63 1.31 -25.78
N GLU A 131 21.84 0.04 -26.13
CA GLU A 131 22.41 -0.41 -27.42
C GLU A 131 21.47 -0.16 -28.63
N GLY A 132 20.28 0.38 -28.38
CA GLY A 132 19.22 0.71 -29.33
C GLY A 132 18.04 1.36 -28.61
N PRO A 133 16.97 1.76 -29.34
CA PRO A 133 15.74 2.21 -28.71
C PRO A 133 15.08 1.04 -27.98
N ASN A 134 14.89 1.16 -26.67
CA ASN A 134 14.15 0.19 -25.87
C ASN A 134 12.83 0.82 -25.48
N CYS A 135 11.73 0.24 -25.95
CA CYS A 135 10.40 0.68 -25.58
C CYS A 135 10.15 0.34 -24.12
N VAL A 136 9.54 1.26 -23.40
CA VAL A 136 9.33 1.09 -21.96
C VAL A 136 7.94 1.53 -21.58
N ASP A 137 7.41 0.85 -20.55
CA ASP A 137 6.16 1.21 -19.90
C ASP A 137 6.40 1.74 -18.50
N GLN A 138 5.57 2.71 -18.11
CA GLN A 138 5.59 3.23 -16.76
C GLN A 138 5.10 2.14 -15.80
N THR A 139 5.93 1.82 -14.82
CA THR A 139 5.62 0.84 -13.79
C THR A 139 6.08 1.35 -12.43
N LYS A 140 5.43 0.89 -11.36
CA LYS A 140 5.95 1.05 -10.00
C LYS A 140 6.79 -0.15 -9.55
N GLN A 141 6.72 -1.26 -10.30
CA GLN A 141 7.42 -2.50 -9.94
C GLN A 141 8.94 -2.34 -9.96
N CYS A 142 9.44 -1.38 -10.74
CA CYS A 142 10.86 -1.07 -10.83
C CYS A 142 11.31 -0.02 -9.81
N ASP A 143 10.41 0.63 -9.06
CA ASP A 143 10.78 1.74 -8.17
C ASP A 143 11.73 1.25 -7.08
N ALA A 144 11.42 0.14 -6.42
CA ALA A 144 12.27 -0.41 -5.37
C ALA A 144 13.66 -0.83 -5.91
N ALA A 145 13.70 -1.47 -7.08
CA ALA A 145 14.95 -1.85 -7.74
C ALA A 145 15.78 -0.62 -8.15
N CYS A 146 15.13 0.46 -8.55
CA CYS A 146 15.73 1.75 -8.90
C CYS A 146 15.93 2.68 -7.68
N GLY A 147 15.83 2.16 -6.44
CA GLY A 147 16.10 2.91 -5.22
C GLY A 147 15.09 4.03 -4.91
N PHE A 148 13.87 3.92 -5.43
CA PHE A 148 12.78 4.90 -5.33
C PHE A 148 13.14 6.31 -5.82
N SER A 149 14.23 6.44 -6.59
CA SER A 149 14.71 7.73 -7.08
C SER A 149 14.36 7.93 -8.55
N GLY A 150 13.61 8.99 -8.85
CA GLY A 150 13.31 9.41 -10.22
C GLY A 150 12.16 8.63 -10.87
N TYR A 151 12.29 8.39 -12.18
CA TYR A 151 11.33 7.62 -12.95
C TYR A 151 11.89 6.23 -13.21
N SER A 152 11.14 5.19 -12.85
CA SER A 152 11.45 3.81 -13.19
C SER A 152 10.50 3.30 -14.27
N TYR A 153 11.01 2.45 -15.15
CA TYR A 153 10.25 1.91 -16.27
C TYR A 153 10.58 0.44 -16.46
N GLN A 154 9.59 -0.31 -16.92
CA GLN A 154 9.79 -1.69 -17.34
C GLN A 154 10.07 -1.69 -18.84
N LYS A 155 11.14 -2.37 -19.24
CA LYS A 155 11.38 -2.62 -20.66
C LYS A 155 10.24 -3.48 -21.21
N ASP A 156 9.59 -2.96 -22.26
CA ASP A 156 8.57 -3.66 -23.01
C ASP A 156 9.21 -4.85 -23.78
N ARG A 157 8.46 -5.95 -23.93
CA ARG A 157 9.02 -7.26 -24.33
C ARG A 157 9.60 -7.29 -25.74
#